data_AF-A0A453QS76-F1
#
_entry.id   AF-A0A453QS76-F1
#
_cell.length_a   1.000
_cell.length_b   1.000
_cell.length_c   1.000
_cell.angle_alpha   90.00
_cell.angle_beta   90.00
_cell.angle_gamma   90.00
#
_symmetry.space_group_name_H-M   'P 1'
#
loop_
_entity.id
_entity.type
_entity.pdbx_description
1 polymer ?
#
loop_
_entity_poly.entity_id
_entity_poly.type
_entity_poly.pdbx_seq_one_letter_code
_entity_poly.pdbx_strand_id
1 'polypeptide(L)'
;MFQQPDIAAPGVGILAAERDSYVFHSGTSMACPHVSAVTALLKSVHPDWSPAMIKSAIVTTASVTDRFGMPIQANGVPRKLADPFDFGGGHMDPDRAVDPGLVYDQDAREYNKFLNCTLGLQDGCKSYNLNLNLPSITVPDLKDHVILRRTVTNVGPAEATYHLVVEAPAGIDVMVEPSVISFTQGSSRSATFTAMFTTRQRVQGGYTFGSLTWSDGSTHSVRIPVAIRTVIQDFIADTA
;
A
#
# COMPACT_ATOMS: atom_id res chain seq x y z
N MET A 1 -0.65 -10.42 9.00
CA MET A 1 -1.55 -9.26 9.17
C MET A 1 -1.26 -8.29 8.03
N PHE A 2 -2.29 -7.78 7.34
CA PHE A 2 -2.14 -6.81 6.24
C PHE A 2 -2.37 -5.39 6.76
N GLN A 3 -1.76 -4.41 6.11
CA GLN A 3 -2.02 -3.00 6.43
C GLN A 3 -3.48 -2.64 6.13
N GLN A 4 -4.15 -2.03 7.10
CA GLN A 4 -5.46 -1.41 6.94
C GLN A 4 -5.50 -0.08 7.72
N PRO A 5 -6.29 0.92 7.28
CA PRO A 5 -7.05 0.95 6.02
C PRO A 5 -6.13 1.02 4.79
N ASP A 6 -6.68 0.86 3.59
CA ASP A 6 -5.91 0.95 2.35
C ASP A 6 -5.72 2.41 1.87
N ILE A 7 -6.73 3.25 2.08
CA ILE A 7 -6.77 4.62 1.54
C ILE A 7 -7.70 5.50 2.38
N ALA A 8 -7.42 6.81 2.42
CA ALA A 8 -8.32 7.83 2.96
C ALA A 8 -9.02 8.62 1.85
N ALA A 9 -10.28 8.98 2.10
CA ALA A 9 -11.11 9.78 1.20
C ALA A 9 -12.02 10.73 2.02
N PRO A 10 -12.62 11.76 1.38
CA PRO A 10 -13.51 12.69 2.05
C PRO A 10 -14.71 11.99 2.71
N GLY A 11 -14.84 12.12 4.02
CA GLY A 11 -15.90 11.46 4.78
C GLY A 11 -16.50 12.30 5.91
N VAL A 12 -16.15 13.59 6.03
CA VAL A 12 -16.65 14.48 7.09
C VAL A 12 -17.32 15.69 6.45
N GLY A 13 -18.53 16.01 6.90
CA GLY A 13 -19.30 17.15 6.37
C GLY A 13 -19.68 16.99 4.90
N ILE A 14 -20.00 15.77 4.47
CA ILE A 14 -20.39 15.47 3.09
C ILE A 14 -21.88 15.72 2.92
N LEU A 15 -22.25 16.62 2.00
CA LEU A 15 -23.64 16.84 1.62
C LEU A 15 -24.10 15.70 0.70
N ALA A 16 -25.15 14.99 1.08
CA ALA A 16 -25.73 13.92 0.29
C ALA A 16 -27.26 14.03 0.23
N ALA A 17 -27.87 13.41 -0.78
CA ALA A 17 -29.32 13.36 -0.89
C ALA A 17 -29.90 12.43 0.19
N GLU A 18 -30.94 12.90 0.87
CA GLU A 18 -31.73 12.12 1.83
C GLU A 18 -33.21 12.33 1.52
N ARG A 19 -33.83 11.32 0.91
CA ARG A 19 -35.21 11.35 0.41
C ARG A 19 -35.46 12.52 -0.55
N ASP A 20 -36.19 13.54 -0.09
CA ASP A 20 -36.59 14.75 -0.83
C ASP A 20 -35.74 15.98 -0.45
N SER A 21 -34.62 15.78 0.25
CA SER A 21 -33.75 16.85 0.74
C SER A 21 -32.26 16.52 0.60
N TYR A 22 -31.40 17.43 1.04
CA TYR A 22 -29.95 17.24 1.15
C TYR A 22 -29.49 17.49 2.58
N VAL A 23 -28.68 16.58 3.12
CA VAL A 23 -28.23 16.62 4.52
C VAL A 23 -26.72 16.37 4.59
N PHE A 24 -26.06 17.02 5.54
CA PHE A 24 -24.65 16.80 5.83
C PHE A 24 -24.48 15.56 6.71
N HIS A 25 -23.67 14.61 6.25
CA HIS A 25 -23.29 13.41 7.01
C HIS A 25 -21.77 13.33 7.19
N SER A 26 -21.37 12.54 8.19
CA SER A 26 -19.97 12.23 8.46
C SER A 26 -19.82 10.76 8.82
N GLY A 27 -18.77 10.12 8.32
CA GLY A 27 -18.44 8.73 8.57
C GLY A 27 -17.62 8.12 7.45
N THR A 28 -16.99 6.98 7.72
CA THR A 28 -16.35 6.15 6.68
C THR A 28 -17.37 5.66 5.65
N SER A 29 -18.65 5.57 6.02
CA SER A 29 -19.77 5.34 5.10
C SER A 29 -19.92 6.44 4.04
N MET A 30 -19.45 7.67 4.30
CA MET A 30 -19.41 8.76 3.32
C MET A 30 -18.11 8.77 2.52
N ALA A 31 -17.00 8.26 3.08
CA ALA A 31 -15.74 8.11 2.35
C ALA A 31 -15.79 6.97 1.33
N CYS A 32 -16.41 5.84 1.69
CA CYS A 32 -16.55 4.66 0.83
C CYS A 32 -17.10 4.96 -0.58
N PRO A 33 -18.25 5.66 -0.76
CA PRO A 33 -18.79 5.92 -2.09
C PRO A 33 -17.89 6.81 -2.95
N HIS A 34 -17.06 7.69 -2.36
CA HIS A 34 -16.06 8.44 -3.12
C HIS A 34 -15.01 7.49 -3.73
N VAL A 35 -14.48 6.55 -2.94
CA VAL A 35 -13.53 5.54 -3.43
C VAL A 35 -14.19 4.62 -4.46
N SER A 36 -15.46 4.23 -4.26
CA SER A 36 -16.22 3.42 -5.22
C SER A 36 -16.40 4.14 -6.56
N ALA A 37 -16.71 5.45 -6.54
CA ALA A 37 -16.84 6.25 -7.75
C ALA A 37 -15.52 6.33 -8.53
N VAL A 38 -14.40 6.61 -7.85
CA VAL A 38 -13.06 6.62 -8.46
C VAL A 38 -12.70 5.25 -9.03
N THR A 39 -12.99 4.17 -8.30
CA THR A 39 -12.78 2.79 -8.75
C THR A 39 -13.55 2.50 -10.05
N ALA A 40 -14.82 2.93 -10.12
CA ALA A 40 -15.65 2.75 -11.31
C ALA A 40 -15.13 3.57 -12.51
N LEU A 41 -14.69 4.81 -12.28
CA LEU A 41 -14.09 5.66 -13.31
C LEU A 41 -12.79 5.05 -13.85
N LEU A 42 -11.90 4.57 -12.96
CA LEU A 42 -10.67 3.88 -13.36
C LEU A 42 -10.98 2.61 -14.15
N LYS A 43 -12.00 1.84 -13.77
CA LYS A 43 -12.42 0.66 -14.54
C LYS A 43 -12.99 1.03 -15.91
N SER A 44 -13.63 2.19 -16.04
CA SER A 44 -14.12 2.70 -17.32
C SER A 44 -12.98 3.14 -18.24
N VAL A 45 -11.94 3.79 -17.69
CA VAL A 45 -10.77 4.25 -18.47
C VAL A 45 -9.84 3.09 -18.80
N HIS A 46 -9.72 2.11 -17.89
CA HIS A 46 -8.89 0.91 -18.03
C HIS A 46 -9.73 -0.37 -17.91
N PRO A 47 -10.51 -0.73 -18.95
CA PRO A 47 -11.40 -1.91 -18.92
C PRO A 47 -10.68 -3.22 -18.62
N ASP A 48 -9.40 -3.34 -18.97
CA ASP A 48 -8.62 -4.56 -18.82
C ASP A 48 -7.94 -4.69 -17.44
N TRP A 49 -7.93 -3.64 -16.63
CA TRP A 49 -7.28 -3.69 -15.32
C TRP A 49 -8.01 -4.63 -14.36
N SER A 50 -7.23 -5.44 -13.65
CA SER A 50 -7.75 -6.27 -12.56
C SER A 50 -8.20 -5.39 -11.37
N PRO A 51 -9.04 -5.91 -10.47
CA PRO A 51 -9.36 -5.21 -9.22
C PRO A 51 -8.10 -4.86 -8.40
N ALA A 52 -7.07 -5.71 -8.43
CA ALA A 52 -5.81 -5.47 -7.74
C ALA A 52 -5.01 -4.32 -8.37
N MET A 53 -4.99 -4.23 -9.70
CA MET A 53 -4.37 -3.10 -10.42
C MET A 53 -5.05 -1.77 -10.08
N ILE A 54 -6.38 -1.73 -10.06
CA ILE A 54 -7.13 -0.51 -9.70
C ILE A 54 -6.85 -0.11 -8.25
N LYS A 55 -6.90 -1.07 -7.32
CA LYS A 55 -6.52 -0.83 -5.92
C LYS A 55 -5.09 -0.30 -5.83
N SER A 56 -4.15 -0.91 -6.56
CA SER A 56 -2.75 -0.46 -6.59
C SER A 56 -2.64 0.97 -7.10
N ALA A 57 -3.30 1.33 -8.19
CA ALA A 57 -3.25 2.67 -8.76
C ALA A 57 -3.72 3.72 -7.73
N ILE A 58 -4.85 3.47 -7.07
CA ILE A 58 -5.39 4.36 -6.04
C ILE A 58 -4.43 4.50 -4.84
N VAL A 59 -3.90 3.39 -4.32
CA VAL A 59 -3.05 3.39 -3.12
C VAL A 59 -1.69 4.03 -3.40
N THR A 60 -1.08 3.71 -4.54
CA THR A 60 0.31 4.11 -4.81
C THR A 60 0.50 5.56 -5.27
N THR A 61 -0.59 6.18 -5.73
CA THR A 61 -0.61 7.57 -6.20
C THR A 61 -1.16 8.54 -5.15
N ALA A 62 -1.64 8.02 -4.01
CA ALA A 62 -2.20 8.79 -2.93
C ALA A 62 -1.23 9.83 -2.36
N SER A 63 -1.77 10.95 -1.90
CA SER A 63 -1.01 12.01 -1.24
C SER A 63 -0.87 11.74 0.25
N VAL A 64 0.35 11.86 0.78
CA VAL A 64 0.61 11.85 2.24
C VAL A 64 0.74 13.24 2.84
N THR A 65 0.60 14.28 2.01
CA THR A 65 0.64 15.68 2.42
C THR A 65 -0.70 16.37 2.19
N ASP A 66 -0.96 17.40 2.97
CA ASP A 66 -2.08 18.30 2.78
C ASP A 66 -1.83 19.29 1.62
N ARG A 67 -2.80 20.17 1.38
CA ARG A 67 -2.73 21.20 0.32
C ARG A 67 -1.59 22.20 0.48
N PHE A 68 -0.95 22.26 1.65
CA PHE A 68 0.18 23.15 1.94
C PHE A 68 1.51 22.40 1.86
N GLY A 69 1.51 21.12 1.47
CA GLY A 69 2.71 20.28 1.43
C GLY A 69 3.15 19.76 2.80
N MET A 70 2.31 19.92 3.83
CA MET A 70 2.62 19.44 5.18
C MET A 70 2.11 18.01 5.36
N PRO A 71 2.79 17.15 6.14
CA PRO A 71 2.30 15.79 6.40
C PRO A 71 0.88 15.79 6.99
N ILE A 72 0.04 14.87 6.52
CA ILE A 72 -1.33 14.72 7.02
C ILE A 72 -1.31 14.44 8.53
N GLN A 73 -2.24 15.06 9.27
CA GLN A 73 -2.42 14.84 10.70
C GLN A 73 -3.62 13.95 10.97
N ALA A 74 -3.49 13.06 11.95
CA ALA A 74 -4.60 12.28 12.47
C ALA A 74 -5.40 13.16 13.43
N ASN A 75 -6.72 13.24 13.22
CA ASN A 75 -7.62 14.01 14.08
C ASN A 75 -7.99 13.26 15.39
N GLY A 76 -7.00 12.60 15.99
CA GLY A 76 -7.10 11.92 17.27
C GLY A 76 -6.77 12.83 18.46
N VAL A 77 -6.97 12.30 19.67
CA VAL A 77 -6.55 12.93 20.92
C VAL A 77 -5.57 11.98 21.63
N PRO A 78 -4.29 12.35 21.78
CA PRO A 78 -3.65 13.56 21.28
C PRO A 78 -3.54 13.59 19.75
N ARG A 79 -3.45 14.79 19.16
CA ARG A 79 -3.15 14.92 17.74
C ARG A 79 -1.75 14.39 17.45
N LYS A 80 -1.62 13.63 16.37
CA LYS A 80 -0.34 13.08 15.90
C LYS A 80 -0.23 13.22 14.39
N LEU A 81 0.98 13.07 13.86
CA LEU A 81 1.16 12.83 12.43
C LEU A 81 0.41 11.55 12.08
N ALA A 82 -0.36 11.59 10.99
CA ALA A 82 -1.06 10.41 10.54
C ALA A 82 -0.04 9.41 10.00
N ASP A 83 -0.19 8.18 10.43
CA ASP A 83 0.64 7.07 10.01
C ASP A 83 -0.15 6.15 9.05
N PRO A 84 0.52 5.17 8.43
CA PRO A 84 -0.14 4.26 7.50
C PRO A 84 -1.31 3.44 8.09
N PHE A 85 -1.49 3.36 9.41
CA PHE A 85 -2.68 2.78 10.04
C PHE A 85 -3.84 3.79 10.23
N ASP A 86 -3.59 5.08 10.03
CA ASP A 86 -4.65 6.10 9.99
C ASP A 86 -5.23 6.28 8.57
N PHE A 87 -4.38 6.28 7.54
CA PHE A 87 -4.80 6.60 6.16
C PHE A 87 -4.41 5.58 5.08
N GLY A 88 -3.71 4.50 5.41
CA GLY A 88 -3.22 3.55 4.42
C GLY A 88 -2.12 4.11 3.52
N GLY A 89 -2.38 4.19 2.21
CA GLY A 89 -1.51 4.83 1.22
C GLY A 89 -1.49 6.36 1.31
N GLY A 90 -2.54 6.99 1.83
CA GLY A 90 -2.70 8.44 1.91
C GLY A 90 -4.12 8.90 1.58
N HIS A 91 -4.27 10.19 1.30
CA HIS A 91 -5.49 10.75 0.71
C HIS A 91 -5.53 10.45 -0.78
N MET A 92 -6.62 9.86 -1.28
CA MET A 92 -6.75 9.48 -2.68
C MET A 92 -6.56 10.68 -3.63
N ASP A 93 -5.90 10.42 -4.77
CA ASP A 93 -5.70 11.38 -5.85
C ASP A 93 -6.20 10.75 -7.15
N PRO A 94 -7.45 11.05 -7.57
CA PRO A 94 -8.04 10.43 -8.74
C PRO A 94 -7.30 10.73 -10.05
N ASP A 95 -6.76 11.94 -10.19
CA ASP A 95 -6.10 12.39 -11.41
C ASP A 95 -4.80 11.63 -11.62
N ARG A 96 -4.00 11.45 -10.55
CA ARG A 96 -2.78 10.65 -10.61
C ARG A 96 -3.06 9.15 -10.73
N ALA A 97 -4.17 8.66 -10.17
CA ALA A 97 -4.53 7.24 -10.25
C ALA A 97 -4.89 6.77 -11.67
N VAL A 98 -5.26 7.69 -12.58
CA VAL A 98 -5.54 7.35 -13.99
C VAL A 98 -4.28 6.89 -14.72
N ASP A 99 -3.12 7.47 -14.41
CA ASP A 99 -1.83 7.05 -14.97
C ASP A 99 -0.79 6.88 -13.84
N PRO A 100 -0.80 5.71 -13.15
CA PRO A 100 0.07 5.48 -12.02
C PRO A 100 1.51 5.12 -12.44
N GLY A 101 1.77 4.88 -13.73
CA GLY A 101 3.05 4.36 -14.24
C GLY A 101 3.27 2.87 -13.93
N LEU A 102 3.29 2.47 -12.64
CA LEU A 102 3.42 1.09 -12.20
C LEU A 102 2.24 0.65 -11.33
N VAL A 103 1.89 -0.64 -11.40
CA VAL A 103 0.91 -1.27 -10.51
C VAL A 103 1.41 -2.59 -9.93
N TYR A 104 0.95 -2.91 -8.73
CA TYR A 104 1.10 -4.19 -8.06
C TYR A 104 -0.12 -5.05 -8.37
N ASP A 105 -0.03 -5.88 -9.40
CA ASP A 105 -1.12 -6.80 -9.76
C ASP A 105 -1.05 -8.08 -8.93
N GLN A 106 -2.21 -8.66 -8.63
CA GLN A 106 -2.31 -9.91 -7.89
C GLN A 106 -3.48 -10.75 -8.40
N ASP A 107 -3.20 -12.00 -8.71
CA ASP A 107 -4.21 -12.94 -9.17
C ASP A 107 -5.14 -13.36 -8.01
N ALA A 108 -6.45 -13.40 -8.27
CA ALA A 108 -7.46 -13.79 -7.28
C ALA A 108 -7.16 -15.15 -6.62
N ARG A 109 -6.55 -16.08 -7.36
CA ARG A 109 -6.17 -17.42 -6.89
C ARG A 109 -5.13 -17.36 -5.77
N GLU A 110 -4.30 -16.32 -5.73
CA GLU A 110 -3.28 -16.13 -4.71
C GLU A 110 -3.90 -15.80 -3.34
N TYR A 111 -5.04 -15.11 -3.32
CA TYR A 111 -5.81 -14.90 -2.09
C TYR A 111 -6.40 -16.21 -1.56
N ASN A 112 -6.88 -17.11 -2.43
CA ASN A 112 -7.37 -18.42 -2.02
C ASN A 112 -6.26 -19.29 -1.42
N LYS A 113 -5.07 -19.28 -2.03
CA LYS A 113 -3.89 -19.95 -1.47
C LYS A 113 -3.53 -19.37 -0.11
N PHE A 114 -3.50 -18.03 0.02
CA PHE A 114 -3.24 -17.37 1.29
C PHE A 114 -4.27 -17.74 2.38
N LEU A 115 -5.56 -17.78 2.04
CA LEU A 115 -6.63 -18.18 2.95
C LEU A 115 -6.46 -19.62 3.42
N ASN A 116 -6.23 -20.55 2.49
CA ASN A 116 -5.99 -21.97 2.81
C ASN A 116 -4.76 -22.14 3.70
N CYS A 117 -3.70 -21.38 3.44
CA CYS A 117 -2.50 -21.34 4.27
C CYS A 117 -2.76 -20.82 5.68
N THR A 118 -3.56 -19.76 5.81
CA THR A 118 -3.90 -19.16 7.11
C THR A 118 -4.79 -20.08 7.94
N LEU A 119 -5.68 -20.82 7.28
CA LEU A 119 -6.58 -21.79 7.92
C LEU A 119 -5.91 -23.15 8.23
N GLY A 120 -4.63 -23.33 7.88
CA GLY A 120 -3.91 -24.61 8.08
C GLY A 120 -4.41 -25.74 7.18
N LEU A 121 -5.11 -25.41 6.09
CA LEU A 121 -5.66 -26.38 5.13
C LEU A 121 -4.63 -26.84 4.08
N GLN A 122 -3.43 -26.27 4.08
CA GLN A 122 -2.39 -26.55 3.10
C GLN A 122 -1.00 -26.58 3.76
N ASP A 123 -0.20 -27.60 3.43
CA ASP A 123 1.20 -27.71 3.85
C ASP A 123 2.12 -26.80 3.02
N GLY A 124 3.23 -26.34 3.61
CA GLY A 124 4.26 -25.53 2.92
C GLY A 124 4.08 -24.01 2.96
N CYS A 125 3.17 -23.51 3.80
CA CYS A 125 2.72 -22.11 3.81
C CYS A 125 3.63 -21.09 4.54
N LYS A 126 4.75 -21.53 5.14
CA LYS A 126 5.59 -20.69 6.01
C LYS A 126 6.10 -19.39 5.35
N SER A 127 6.24 -19.34 4.02
CA SER A 127 6.72 -18.15 3.30
C SER A 127 5.62 -17.37 2.56
N TYR A 128 4.39 -17.88 2.47
CA TYR A 128 3.37 -17.31 1.58
C TYR A 128 2.69 -16.07 2.18
N ASN A 129 2.57 -16.02 3.52
CA ASN A 129 1.74 -15.02 4.19
C ASN A 129 2.20 -13.56 3.99
N LEU A 130 3.48 -13.34 3.69
CA LEU A 130 4.06 -12.00 3.51
C LEU A 130 4.32 -11.63 2.04
N ASN A 131 4.15 -12.60 1.12
CA ASN A 131 4.52 -12.47 -0.29
C ASN A 131 3.34 -12.21 -1.22
N LEU A 132 2.13 -11.94 -0.69
CA LEU A 132 1.09 -11.35 -1.54
C LEU A 132 1.59 -10.01 -2.11
N ASN A 133 1.39 -9.83 -3.41
CA ASN A 133 1.84 -8.66 -4.15
C ASN A 133 0.92 -7.46 -3.93
N LEU A 134 0.82 -7.02 -2.68
CA LEU A 134 -0.02 -5.90 -2.26
C LEU A 134 0.76 -4.58 -2.37
N PRO A 135 0.06 -3.44 -2.60
CA PRO A 135 0.65 -2.10 -2.59
C PRO A 135 0.95 -1.59 -1.17
N SER A 136 1.37 -2.48 -0.28
CA SER A 136 1.81 -2.19 1.09
C SER A 136 2.66 -3.35 1.62
N ILE A 137 3.48 -3.07 2.63
CA ILE A 137 4.29 -4.06 3.33
C ILE A 137 4.02 -3.94 4.83
N THR A 138 3.60 -5.05 5.45
CA THR A 138 3.45 -5.14 6.90
C THR A 138 4.20 -6.35 7.42
N VAL A 139 5.09 -6.12 8.39
CA VAL A 139 5.83 -7.17 9.09
C VAL A 139 5.49 -7.07 10.58
N PRO A 140 4.55 -7.89 11.08
CA PRO A 140 4.09 -7.79 12.45
C PRO A 140 5.13 -8.28 13.47
N ASP A 141 5.98 -9.24 13.10
CA ASP A 141 6.87 -9.92 14.03
C ASP A 141 8.28 -10.05 13.44
N LEU A 142 9.01 -8.92 13.40
CA LEU A 142 10.39 -8.90 12.94
C LEU A 142 11.36 -9.22 14.09
N LYS A 143 12.00 -10.39 14.04
CA LYS A 143 13.01 -10.81 15.04
C LYS A 143 14.43 -10.39 14.68
N ASP A 144 14.92 -10.82 13.51
CA ASP A 144 16.26 -10.49 13.01
C ASP A 144 16.16 -9.79 11.65
N HIS A 145 15.67 -10.52 10.64
CA HIS A 145 15.42 -9.99 9.31
C HIS A 145 14.28 -10.72 8.61
N VAL A 146 13.71 -10.08 7.59
CA VAL A 146 12.77 -10.72 6.67
C VAL A 146 13.07 -10.27 5.24
N ILE A 147 12.91 -11.19 4.30
CA ILE A 147 13.08 -10.95 2.87
C ILE A 147 11.73 -11.16 2.20
N LEU A 148 11.28 -10.16 1.47
CA LEU A 148 9.98 -10.12 0.79
C LEU A 148 10.18 -9.87 -0.69
N ARG A 149 9.30 -10.45 -1.51
CA ARG A 149 9.29 -10.22 -2.95
C ARG A 149 8.05 -9.45 -3.36
N ARG A 150 8.23 -8.53 -4.31
CA ARG A 150 7.16 -7.77 -4.95
C ARG A 150 7.42 -7.69 -6.44
N THR A 151 6.34 -7.65 -7.21
CA THR A 151 6.38 -7.51 -8.65
C THR A 151 5.59 -6.28 -9.04
N VAL A 152 6.20 -5.41 -9.82
CA VAL A 152 5.54 -4.24 -10.40
C VAL A 152 5.32 -4.51 -11.88
N THR A 153 4.17 -4.09 -12.39
CA THR A 153 3.83 -4.13 -13.82
C THR A 153 3.73 -2.71 -14.35
N ASN A 154 4.47 -2.41 -15.41
CA ASN A 154 4.41 -1.13 -16.09
C ASN A 154 3.12 -1.02 -16.92
N VAL A 155 2.32 -0.01 -16.61
CA VAL A 155 1.08 0.36 -17.30
C VAL A 155 1.19 1.70 -18.04
N GLY A 156 2.31 2.41 -17.90
CA GLY A 156 2.63 3.64 -18.61
C GLY A 156 3.38 3.41 -19.94
N PRO A 157 4.28 4.31 -20.35
CA PRO A 157 5.03 4.20 -21.60
C PRO A 157 5.80 2.88 -21.79
N ALA A 158 6.04 2.49 -23.04
CA ALA A 158 6.77 1.27 -23.40
C ALA A 158 8.16 1.21 -22.78
N GLU A 159 8.82 2.37 -22.74
CA GLU A 159 10.14 2.57 -22.17
C GLU A 159 10.04 3.52 -20.98
N ALA A 160 10.51 3.06 -19.83
CA ALA A 160 10.49 3.84 -18.60
C ALA A 160 11.53 3.29 -17.63
N THR A 161 12.21 4.17 -16.92
CA THR A 161 13.17 3.80 -15.87
C THR A 161 12.70 4.40 -14.55
N TYR A 162 12.62 3.55 -13.54
CA TYR A 162 12.22 3.92 -12.19
C TYR A 162 13.39 3.72 -11.23
N HIS A 163 13.66 4.75 -10.43
CA HIS A 163 14.63 4.74 -9.36
C HIS A 163 13.90 4.57 -8.02
N LEU A 164 14.46 3.72 -7.17
CA LEU A 164 13.94 3.51 -5.84
C LEU A 164 14.37 4.63 -4.89
N VAL A 165 13.39 5.16 -4.15
CA VAL A 165 13.59 6.02 -2.99
C VAL A 165 13.08 5.27 -1.76
N VAL A 166 13.94 5.16 -0.74
CA VAL A 166 13.66 4.42 0.50
C VAL A 166 13.55 5.39 1.66
N GLU A 167 12.42 5.33 2.37
CA GLU A 167 12.23 5.94 3.67
C GLU A 167 12.17 4.81 4.70
N ALA A 168 13.30 4.57 5.38
CA ALA A 168 13.42 3.45 6.29
C ALA A 168 12.59 3.66 7.57
N PRO A 169 11.79 2.65 8.02
CA PRO A 169 11.15 2.71 9.32
C PRO A 169 12.19 2.88 10.44
N ALA A 170 11.81 3.63 11.49
CA ALA A 170 12.70 3.86 12.63
C ALA A 170 13.20 2.53 13.22
N GLY A 171 14.52 2.42 13.41
CA GLY A 171 15.16 1.22 13.96
C GLY A 171 15.36 0.07 12.96
N ILE A 172 14.99 0.23 11.68
CA ILE A 172 15.08 -0.81 10.65
C ILE A 172 16.04 -0.39 9.53
N ASP A 173 16.89 -1.32 9.12
CA ASP A 173 17.62 -1.25 7.85
C ASP A 173 16.79 -1.82 6.71
N VAL A 174 16.76 -1.10 5.59
CA VAL A 174 16.00 -1.48 4.40
C VAL A 174 16.94 -1.55 3.22
N MET A 175 17.03 -2.73 2.62
CA MET A 175 17.81 -2.98 1.41
C MET A 175 16.89 -3.54 0.33
N VAL A 176 16.94 -2.98 -0.87
CA VAL A 176 16.07 -3.40 -1.98
C VAL A 176 16.90 -3.62 -3.24
N GLU A 177 16.67 -4.75 -3.89
CA GLU A 177 17.37 -5.15 -5.11
C GLU A 177 16.40 -5.60 -6.21
N PRO A 178 16.55 -5.10 -7.45
CA PRO A 178 17.42 -3.99 -7.83
C PRO A 178 16.92 -2.64 -7.28
N SER A 179 17.79 -1.62 -7.23
CA SER A 179 17.40 -0.23 -6.88
C SER A 179 16.93 0.59 -8.10
N VAL A 180 17.07 0.03 -9.30
CA VAL A 180 16.62 0.62 -10.56
C VAL A 180 15.91 -0.45 -11.38
N ILE A 181 14.73 -0.13 -11.89
CA ILE A 181 13.97 -0.98 -12.80
C ILE A 181 13.83 -0.23 -14.11
N SER A 182 14.21 -0.87 -15.23
CA SER A 182 14.04 -0.31 -16.57
C SER A 182 13.17 -1.24 -17.41
N PHE A 183 12.20 -0.66 -18.08
CA PHE A 183 11.36 -1.31 -19.08
C PHE A 183 11.81 -0.85 -20.45
N THR A 184 11.94 -1.79 -21.39
CA THR A 184 12.34 -1.54 -22.78
C THR A 184 11.31 -2.11 -23.74
N GLN A 185 11.27 -1.61 -24.97
CA GLN A 185 10.34 -2.14 -25.96
C GLN A 185 10.62 -3.64 -26.22
N GLY A 186 9.58 -4.48 -26.15
CA GLY A 186 9.69 -5.92 -26.39
C GLY A 186 10.16 -6.76 -25.18
N SER A 187 10.53 -6.15 -24.06
CA SER A 187 10.80 -6.87 -22.81
C SER A 187 9.52 -7.12 -22.01
N SER A 188 9.62 -7.96 -20.97
CA SER A 188 8.55 -8.13 -19.98
C SER A 188 8.10 -6.76 -19.43
N ARG A 189 6.79 -6.57 -19.32
CA ARG A 189 6.17 -5.41 -18.64
C ARG A 189 6.17 -5.56 -17.13
N SER A 190 6.54 -6.72 -16.60
CA SER A 190 6.65 -6.97 -15.16
C SER A 190 8.11 -7.11 -14.74
N ALA A 191 8.43 -6.52 -13.59
CA ALA A 191 9.74 -6.60 -12.96
C ALA A 191 9.57 -6.94 -11.47
N THR A 192 10.41 -7.84 -10.96
CA THR A 192 10.39 -8.26 -9.56
C THR A 192 11.56 -7.62 -8.82
N PHE A 193 11.29 -7.13 -7.62
CA PHE A 193 12.31 -6.71 -6.68
C PHE A 193 12.18 -7.46 -5.35
N THR A 194 13.28 -7.53 -4.63
CA THR A 194 13.37 -8.12 -3.30
C THR A 194 13.66 -7.02 -2.30
N ALA A 195 12.90 -6.97 -1.20
CA ALA A 195 13.12 -6.05 -0.09
C ALA A 195 13.51 -6.85 1.16
N MET A 196 14.67 -6.53 1.72
CA MET A 196 15.17 -7.06 2.97
C MET A 196 15.04 -6.00 4.07
N PHE A 197 14.41 -6.38 5.16
CA PHE A 197 14.26 -5.56 6.36
C PHE A 197 15.03 -6.22 7.49
N THR A 198 15.94 -5.49 8.12
CA THR A 198 16.79 -5.99 9.21
C THR A 198 16.63 -5.10 10.43
N THR A 199 16.34 -5.67 11.60
CA THR A 199 16.25 -4.86 12.82
C THR A 199 17.65 -4.44 13.28
N ARG A 200 17.79 -3.17 13.67
CA ARG A 200 19.01 -2.65 14.32
C ARG A 200 18.97 -2.82 15.84
N GLN A 201 17.82 -3.17 16.40
CA GLN A 201 17.62 -3.19 17.85
C GLN A 201 16.79 -4.41 18.27
N ARG A 202 17.19 -5.03 19.38
CA ARG A 202 16.39 -6.10 20.02
C ARG A 202 15.46 -5.48 21.05
N VAL A 203 14.33 -4.99 20.59
CA VAL A 203 13.30 -4.34 21.43
C VAL A 203 11.93 -4.96 21.16
N GLN A 204 11.13 -5.09 22.21
CA GLN A 204 9.70 -5.37 22.07
C GLN A 204 9.00 -4.03 21.80
N GLY A 205 8.80 -3.71 20.52
CA GLY A 205 8.39 -2.38 20.07
C GLY A 205 6.94 -2.30 19.60
N GLY A 206 6.49 -1.07 19.37
CA GLY A 206 5.32 -0.78 18.53
C GLY A 206 5.68 -0.83 17.04
N TYR A 207 4.70 -0.57 16.18
CA TYR A 207 4.95 -0.41 14.74
C TYR A 207 5.73 0.88 14.48
N THR A 208 6.75 0.77 13.63
CA THR A 208 7.43 1.90 13.00
C THR A 208 7.11 1.90 11.52
N PHE A 209 7.18 3.09 10.91
CA PHE A 209 6.64 3.32 9.58
C PHE A 209 7.67 3.96 8.66
N GLY A 210 7.56 3.62 7.38
CA GLY A 210 8.40 4.14 6.31
C GLY A 210 7.71 3.93 4.96
N SER A 211 8.48 4.01 3.87
CA SER A 211 7.96 3.79 2.53
C SER A 211 9.01 3.34 1.52
N LEU A 212 8.53 2.68 0.47
CA LEU A 212 9.29 2.44 -0.76
C LEU A 212 8.59 3.19 -1.89
N THR A 213 9.33 4.01 -2.63
CA THR A 213 8.79 4.79 -3.74
C THR A 213 9.58 4.52 -5.01
N TRP A 214 8.90 4.10 -6.07
CA TRP A 214 9.47 4.05 -7.42
C TRP A 214 9.15 5.35 -8.13
N SER A 215 10.17 6.13 -8.49
CA SER A 215 10.01 7.38 -9.21
C SER A 215 10.73 7.36 -10.55
N ASP A 216 10.08 7.90 -11.58
CA ASP A 216 10.70 8.10 -12.89
C ASP A 216 11.41 9.48 -13.01
N GLY A 217 11.49 10.23 -11.91
CA GLY A 217 12.07 11.58 -11.87
C GLY A 217 11.23 12.67 -12.53
N SER A 218 10.01 12.33 -12.98
CA SER A 218 9.11 13.25 -13.69
C SER A 218 7.67 13.14 -13.16
N THR A 219 6.77 12.47 -13.89
CA THR A 219 5.33 12.43 -13.62
C THR A 219 4.95 11.33 -12.64
N HIS A 220 5.67 10.21 -12.60
CA HIS A 220 5.26 9.05 -11.82
C HIS A 220 6.04 8.92 -10.50
N SER A 221 5.29 8.70 -9.44
CA SER A 221 5.80 8.38 -8.11
C SER A 221 4.89 7.36 -7.48
N VAL A 222 5.34 6.10 -7.46
CA VAL A 222 4.59 4.91 -7.05
C VAL A 222 5.04 4.53 -5.65
N ARG A 223 4.32 5.01 -4.64
CA ARG A 223 4.69 4.86 -3.23
C ARG A 223 3.90 3.75 -2.55
N ILE A 224 4.58 2.85 -1.85
CA ILE A 224 3.94 1.89 -0.94
C ILE A 224 4.34 2.16 0.51
N PRO A 225 3.39 2.16 1.46
CA PRO A 225 3.69 2.25 2.88
C PRO A 225 4.32 0.95 3.40
N VAL A 226 5.23 1.12 4.37
CA VAL A 226 5.89 0.03 5.10
C VAL A 226 5.59 0.20 6.59
N ALA A 227 5.09 -0.85 7.23
CA ALA A 227 4.83 -0.91 8.67
C ALA A 227 5.51 -2.13 9.28
N ILE A 228 6.41 -1.93 10.24
CA ILE A 228 7.21 -3.01 10.83
C ILE A 228 7.17 -2.92 12.34
N ARG A 229 6.93 -4.05 13.01
CA ARG A 229 7.02 -4.18 14.46
C ARG A 229 8.14 -5.16 14.80
N THR A 230 9.10 -4.70 15.59
CA THR A 230 10.20 -5.54 16.09
C THR A 230 9.76 -6.28 17.34
N VAL A 231 10.11 -7.57 17.43
CA VAL A 231 9.77 -8.42 18.58
C VAL A 231 10.98 -9.24 19.03
N ILE A 232 11.09 -9.44 20.34
CA ILE A 232 12.07 -10.34 20.96
C ILE A 232 11.43 -11.73 21.18
N GLN A 233 10.15 -11.77 21.56
CA GLN A 233 9.36 -12.98 21.77
C GLN A 233 8.02 -12.89 21.03
N ASP A 234 7.49 -14.04 20.61
CA ASP A 234 6.16 -14.13 20.02
C ASP A 234 5.11 -13.89 21.11
N PHE A 235 4.24 -12.89 20.93
CA PHE A 235 3.11 -12.71 21.83
C PHE A 235 2.06 -13.79 21.54
N ILE A 236 1.88 -14.73 22.48
CA ILE A 236 0.86 -15.80 22.42
C ILE A 236 -0.59 -15.23 22.55
N ALA A 237 -0.76 -13.92 22.77
CA ALA A 237 -2.07 -13.32 23.05
C ALA A 237 -2.89 -12.88 21.82
N ASP A 238 -2.35 -12.91 20.59
CA ASP A 238 -3.09 -12.45 19.38
C ASP A 238 -3.83 -13.57 18.61
N THR A 239 -4.04 -14.75 19.22
CA THR A 239 -4.80 -15.87 18.63
C THR A 239 -6.00 -16.32 19.47
N ALA A 240 -6.76 -15.39 20.01
CA ALA A 240 -8.07 -15.67 20.61
C ALA A 240 -9.18 -14.93 19.87
#